data_AF-W1YN35-F1
#
_entry.id   AF-W1YN35-F1
#
_cell.length_a   1.000
_cell.length_b   1.000
_cell.length_c   1.000
_cell.angle_alpha   90.00
_cell.angle_beta   90.00
_cell.angle_gamma   90.00
#
_symmetry.space_group_name_H-M   'P 1'
#
loop_
_entity.id
_entity.type
_entity.pdbx_description
1 polymer ?
#
loop_
_entity_poly.entity_id
_entity_poly.type
_entity_poly.pdbx_seq_one_letter_code
_entity_poly.pdbx_strand_id
1 'polypeptide(L)' 'KGLLIDATYGRKTRAVLVMDSGQIVLSAIQPETVAHRLVQYDVDEDTVES' A
#
# COMPACT_ATOMS: atom_id res chain seq x y z
N LYS A 1 -0.79 -9.91 17.57
CA LYS A 1 -0.09 -10.74 16.56
C LYS A 1 0.27 -9.82 15.41
N GLY A 2 1.56 -9.56 15.16
CA GLY A 2 1.97 -8.77 13.98
C GLY A 2 1.88 -9.64 12.74
N LEU A 3 1.07 -9.26 11.77
CA LEU A 3 0.93 -9.96 10.50
C LEU A 3 1.91 -9.33 9.50
N LEU A 4 2.87 -10.11 9.03
CA LEU A 4 3.75 -9.73 7.93
C LEU A 4 3.10 -10.20 6.62
N ILE A 5 2.90 -9.26 5.70
CA ILE A 5 2.36 -9.52 4.36
C ILE A 5 3.48 -9.29 3.36
N ASP A 6 3.76 -10.29 2.52
CA ASP A 6 4.71 -10.17 1.43
C ASP A 6 3.98 -9.82 0.12
N ALA A 7 4.03 -8.56 -0.28
CA ALA A 7 3.58 -8.07 -1.57
C ALA A 7 4.77 -7.77 -2.52
N THR A 8 5.94 -8.34 -2.25
CA THR A 8 7.11 -8.25 -3.15
C THR A 8 7.07 -9.29 -4.25
N TYR A 9 6.35 -10.40 -4.04
CA TYR A 9 6.25 -11.54 -4.96
C TYR A 9 7.64 -12.05 -5.41
N GLY A 10 8.59 -12.12 -4.48
CA GLY A 10 9.96 -12.60 -4.75
C GLY A 10 10.90 -11.58 -5.40
N ARG A 11 10.49 -10.32 -5.51
CA ARG A 11 11.32 -9.22 -6.01
C ARG A 11 12.02 -8.50 -4.86
N LYS A 12 12.99 -7.63 -5.19
CA LYS A 12 13.65 -6.78 -4.19
C LYS A 12 12.62 -5.83 -3.55
N THR A 13 12.57 -5.80 -2.22
CA THR A 13 11.77 -4.83 -1.46
C THR A 13 12.20 -3.40 -1.78
N ARG A 14 11.23 -2.55 -2.10
CA ARG A 14 11.39 -1.12 -2.40
C ARG A 14 10.65 -0.22 -1.41
N ALA A 15 9.69 -0.76 -0.66
CA ALA A 15 8.98 -0.06 0.40
C ALA A 15 8.53 -1.01 1.50
N VAL A 16 8.35 -0.47 2.70
CA VAL A 16 7.76 -1.14 3.86
C VAL A 16 6.63 -0.25 4.36
N LEU A 17 5.41 -0.78 4.41
CA LEU A 17 4.26 -0.06 4.95
C LEU A 17 3.94 -0.58 6.35
N VAL A 18 3.73 0.34 7.28
CA VAL A 18 3.33 0.05 8.66
C VAL A 18 1.90 0.53 8.84
N MET A 19 1.00 -0.41 9.11
CA MET A 19 -0.40 -0.11 9.38
C MET A 19 -0.61 0.15 10.87
N ASP A 20 -1.63 0.93 11.20
CA ASP A 20 -2.04 1.28 12.57
C ASP A 20 -2.41 0.05 13.42
N SER A 21 -2.97 -0.98 12.78
CA SER A 21 -3.29 -2.28 13.37
C SER A 21 -2.07 -3.16 13.69
N GLY A 22 -0.85 -2.68 13.37
CA GLY A 22 0.40 -3.39 13.59
C GLY A 22 0.75 -4.40 12.49
N GLN A 23 0.06 -4.34 11.35
CA GLN A 23 0.41 -5.11 10.15
C GLN A 23 1.60 -4.45 9.43
N ILE A 24 2.50 -5.28 8.90
CA ILE A 24 3.66 -4.83 8.12
C ILE A 24 3.54 -5.40 6.71
N VAL A 25 3.66 -4.56 5.69
CA VAL A 25 3.58 -4.97 4.28
C VAL A 25 4.91 -4.69 3.59
N LEU A 26 5.51 -5.72 2.99
CA LEU A 26 6.68 -5.58 2.13
C LEU A 26 6.21 -5.36 0.69
N SER A 27 6.74 -4.34 0.02
CA SER A 27 6.34 -3.99 -1.34
C SER A 27 7.54 -3.88 -2.27
N ALA A 28 7.39 -4.40 -3.49
CA ALA A 28 8.34 -4.21 -4.59
C ALA A 28 8.03 -2.95 -5.43
N ILE A 29 7.16 -2.07 -4.93
CA ILE A 29 6.78 -0.79 -5.55
C ILE A 29 7.33 0.34 -4.69
N GLN A 30 7.71 1.45 -5.33
CA GLN A 30 8.16 2.67 -4.66
C GLN A 30 7.04 3.31 -3.85
N PRO A 31 7.32 3.83 -2.64
CA PRO A 31 6.29 4.40 -1.78
C PRO A 31 5.56 5.59 -2.42
N GLU A 32 6.23 6.38 -3.26
CA GLU A 32 5.62 7.51 -3.99
C GLU A 32 4.57 7.03 -5.00
N THR A 33 4.85 5.94 -5.71
CA THR A 33 3.88 5.32 -6.64
C THR A 33 2.69 4.73 -5.90
N VAL A 34 2.92 4.17 -4.70
CA VAL A 34 1.83 3.66 -3.85
C VAL A 34 0.95 4.83 -3.39
N ALA A 35 1.54 5.91 -2.87
CA ALA A 35 0.81 7.09 -2.44
C ALA A 35 -0.03 7.70 -3.58
N HIS A 36 0.55 7.86 -4.77
CA HIS A 36 -0.18 8.39 -5.93
C HIS A 36 -1.39 7.53 -6.32
N ARG A 37 -1.25 6.19 -6.25
CA ARG A 37 -2.36 5.27 -6.55
C ARG A 37 -3.43 5.33 -5.47
N LEU A 38 -3.05 5.35 -4.19
CA LEU A 38 -4.01 5.45 -3.09
C LEU A 38 -4.85 6.72 -3.22
N VAL A 39 -4.22 7.86 -3.48
CA VAL A 39 -4.93 9.13 -3.72
C VAL A 39 -5.91 9.00 -4.88
N GLN A 40 -5.53 8.38 -5.99
CA GLN A 40 -6.44 8.17 -7.13
C GLN A 40 -7.66 7.31 -6.79
N TYR A 41 -7.50 6.27 -5.97
CA TYR A 41 -8.64 5.45 -5.52
C TYR A 41 -9.62 6.25 -4.65
N ASP A 42 -9.11 7.09 -3.74
CA ASP A 42 -9.98 7.96 -2.92
C ASP A 42 -10.76 8.94 -3.81
N VAL A 43 -10.11 9.56 -4.82
CA VAL A 43 -10.81 10.51 -5.71
C VAL A 43 -11.88 9.82 -6.56
N ASP A 44 -11.65 8.58 -6.98
CA ASP A 44 -12.62 7.81 -7.76
C ASP A 44 -13.81 7.35 -6.90
N GLU A 45 -13.61 6.98 -5.63
CA GLU A 45 -14.70 6.65 -4.68
C GLU A 45 -15.53 7.88 -4.30
N ASP A 46 -14.92 9.04 -4.06
CA ASP A 46 -15.64 10.28 -3.74
C ASP A 46 -16.45 10.84 -4.93
N THR A 47 -16.08 10.51 -6.18
CA THR A 47 -16.75 11.01 -7.40
C THR A 47 -17.96 10.16 -7.81
N VAL A 48 -18.03 8.90 -7.38
CA VAL A 48 -19.17 8.00 -7.73
C VAL A 48 -20.37 8.12 -6.78
N GLU A 49 -20.27 8.90 -5.69
CA GLU A 49 -21.36 9.17 -4.74
C GLU A 49 -22.04 10.56 -4.90
N SER A 50 -21.79 11.31 -5.99
CA SER A 50 -22.47 12.60 -6.29
C SER A 50 -23.41 12.56 -7.50
#